data_AF-A0A8J7TH42-F1
#
_entry.id   AF-A0A8J7TH42-F1
#
_cell.length_a   1.000
_cell.length_b   1.000
_cell.length_c   1.000
_cell.angle_alpha   90.00
_cell.angle_beta   90.00
_cell.angle_gamma   90.00
#
_symmetry.space_group_name_H-M   'P 1'
#
loop_
_entity.id
_entity.type
_entity.pdbx_description
1 polymer ?
#
loop_
_entity_poly.entity_id
_entity_poly.type
_entity_poly.pdbx_seq_one_letter_code
_entity_poly.pdbx_strand_id
1 'polypeptide(L)' 'MSQKDPCQKQACEIQRCLQANKYIESKCEDVIEAMRQCCRFHAGEKSVCCSGFVKEQKEQGSCK' A
#
# COMPACT_ATOMS: atom_id res chain seq x y z
N MET A 1 10.63 -7.20 -19.40
CA MET A 1 9.65 -7.75 -18.45
C MET A 1 9.70 -6.86 -17.21
N SER A 2 8.67 -6.06 -16.94
CA SER A 2 8.64 -5.19 -15.75
C SER A 2 8.90 -6.04 -14.52
N GLN A 3 9.96 -5.73 -13.76
CA GLN A 3 10.21 -6.40 -12.49
C GLN A 3 8.98 -6.19 -11.62
N LYS A 4 8.28 -7.28 -11.31
CA LYS A 4 7.08 -7.26 -10.48
C LYS A 4 7.49 -6.69 -9.14
N ASP A 5 6.82 -5.61 -8.76
CA ASP A 5 7.09 -4.91 -7.52
C ASP A 5 6.86 -5.88 -6.35
N PRO A 6 7.80 -6.01 -5.40
CA PRO A 6 7.70 -7.00 -4.32
C PRO A 6 6.43 -6.82 -3.47
N CYS A 7 5.89 -5.60 -3.41
CA CYS A 7 4.68 -5.28 -2.66
C CYS A 7 3.42 -5.16 -3.53
N GLN A 8 3.50 -5.55 -4.82
CA GLN A 8 2.36 -5.48 -5.76
C GLN A 8 1.17 -6.33 -5.28
N LYS A 9 1.43 -7.51 -4.70
CA LYS A 9 0.37 -8.40 -4.23
C LYS A 9 -0.47 -7.73 -3.15
N GLN A 10 0.17 -7.05 -2.21
CA GLN A 10 -0.44 -6.33 -1.10
C GLN A 10 -1.19 -5.11 -1.63
N ALA A 11 -0.62 -4.38 -2.60
CA ALA A 11 -1.30 -3.27 -3.27
C ALA A 11 -2.62 -3.72 -3.95
N CYS A 12 -2.60 -4.84 -4.67
CA CYS A 12 -3.81 -5.40 -5.28
C CYS A 12 -4.84 -5.84 -4.23
N GLU A 13 -4.40 -6.42 -3.12
CA GLU A 13 -5.29 -6.82 -2.02
C GLU A 13 -5.96 -5.62 -1.36
N ILE A 14 -5.26 -4.48 -1.20
CA ILE A 14 -5.87 -3.24 -0.71
C ILE A 14 -6.97 -2.78 -1.66
N GLN A 15 -6.70 -2.73 -2.96
CA GLN A 15 -7.70 -2.34 -3.96
C GLN A 15 -8.94 -3.25 -3.91
N ARG A 16 -8.73 -4.57 -3.79
CA ARG A 16 -9.81 -5.54 -3.67
C ARG A 16 -10.59 -5.37 -2.37
N CYS A 17 -9.90 -5.15 -1.25
CA CYS A 17 -10.53 -4.90 0.04
C CYS A 17 -11.37 -3.62 0.00
N LEU A 18 -10.84 -2.54 -0.56
CA LEU A 18 -11.56 -1.28 -0.71
C LEU A 18 -12.79 -1.48 -1.58
N GLN A 19 -12.68 -2.12 -2.74
CA GLN A 19 -13.84 -2.39 -3.58
C GLN A 19 -14.92 -3.22 -2.86
N ALA A 20 -14.53 -4.25 -2.10
CA ALA A 20 -15.45 -5.06 -1.31
C ALA A 20 -16.10 -4.29 -0.15
N ASN A 21 -15.39 -3.32 0.43
CA ASN A 21 -15.81 -2.55 1.59
C ASN A 21 -16.33 -1.15 1.24
N LYS A 22 -16.68 -0.88 -0.02
CA LYS A 22 -17.13 0.44 -0.50
C LYS A 22 -16.14 1.57 -0.16
N TYR A 23 -14.85 1.27 -0.30
CA TYR A 23 -13.72 2.16 -0.04
C TYR A 23 -13.60 2.62 1.42
N ILE A 24 -14.15 1.85 2.36
CA ILE A 24 -13.96 2.10 3.79
C ILE A 24 -12.59 1.57 4.20
N GLU A 25 -11.61 2.47 4.27
CA GLU A 25 -10.22 2.14 4.61
C GLU A 25 -10.06 1.49 5.99
N SER A 26 -10.85 1.90 6.98
CA SER A 26 -10.82 1.31 8.34
C SER A 26 -11.11 -0.19 8.38
N LYS A 27 -11.79 -0.74 7.34
CA LYS A 27 -12.02 -2.19 7.24
C LYS A 27 -10.87 -2.93 6.54
N CYS A 28 -9.94 -2.19 5.97
CA CYS A 28 -8.79 -2.69 5.23
C CYS A 28 -7.47 -2.36 5.94
N GLU A 29 -7.54 -1.90 7.20
CA GLU A 29 -6.40 -1.49 8.01
C GLU A 29 -5.34 -2.60 8.08
N ASP A 30 -5.75 -3.86 8.30
CA ASP A 30 -4.85 -5.01 8.30
C ASP A 30 -4.03 -5.15 7.00
N VAL A 31 -4.67 -4.93 5.85
CA VAL A 31 -4.03 -5.07 4.53
C VAL A 31 -3.10 -3.88 4.26
N ILE A 32 -3.51 -2.69 4.72
CA ILE A 32 -2.71 -1.46 4.68
C ILE A 32 -1.46 -1.61 5.54
N GLU A 33 -1.57 -2.15 6.76
CA GLU A 33 -0.44 -2.44 7.63
C GLU A 33 0.50 -3.48 7.03
N ALA A 34 -0.04 -4.55 6.45
CA ALA A 34 0.76 -5.56 5.75
C ALA A 34 1.56 -4.93 4.59
N MET A 35 0.98 -3.97 3.88
CA MET A 35 1.67 -3.23 2.83
C MET A 35 2.74 -2.29 3.40
N ARG A 36 2.47 -1.57 4.49
CA ARG A 36 3.49 -0.76 5.19
C ARG A 36 4.66 -1.62 5.65
N GLN A 37 4.40 -2.81 6.17
CA GLN A 37 5.43 -3.75 6.60
C GLN A 37 6.25 -4.28 5.42
N CYS A 38 5.60 -4.60 4.29
CA CYS A 38 6.27 -4.94 3.04
C CYS A 38 7.21 -3.80 2.60
N CYS A 39 6.73 -2.56 2.63
CA CYS A 39 7.54 -1.40 2.25
C CYS A 39 8.69 -1.10 3.21
N ARG A 40 8.53 -1.37 4.51
CA ARG A 40 9.63 -1.30 5.48
C ARG A 40 10.69 -2.34 5.22
N PHE A 41 10.28 -3.57 4.89
CA PHE A 41 11.20 -4.66 4.57
C PHE A 41 11.98 -4.40 3.27
N HIS A 42 11.31 -3.85 2.27
CA HIS A 42 11.87 -3.52 0.96
C HIS A 42 12.26 -2.03 0.83
N ALA A 43 12.52 -1.32 1.94
CA ALA A 43 12.74 0.13 1.96
C ALA A 43 13.96 0.62 1.13
N GLY A 44 14.81 -0.30 0.66
CA GLY A 44 15.92 -0.02 -0.26
C GLY A 44 15.64 -0.31 -1.73
N GLU A 45 14.51 -0.93 -2.07
CA GLU A 45 14.13 -1.25 -3.45
C GLU A 45 13.22 -0.16 -4.02
N LYS A 46 13.43 0.19 -5.30
CA LYS A 46 12.58 1.12 -6.03
C LYS A 46 11.22 0.49 -6.32
N SER A 47 10.39 0.41 -5.29
CA SER A 47 9.01 -0.03 -5.39
C SER A 47 8.11 1.18 -5.69
N VAL A 48 7.41 1.10 -6.81
CA VAL A 48 6.37 2.08 -7.21
C VAL A 48 5.22 2.03 -6.20
N CYS A 49 4.87 0.84 -5.72
CA CYS A 49 3.82 0.64 -4.74
C CYS A 49 4.16 1.28 -3.38
N CYS A 50 5.41 1.17 -2.94
CA CYS A 50 5.85 1.73 -1.66
C CYS A 50 6.12 3.23 -1.70
N SER A 51 6.31 3.82 -2.88
CA SER A 51 6.51 5.26 -3.04
C SER A 51 5.32 6.09 -2.51
N GLY A 52 4.10 5.54 -2.55
CA GLY A 52 2.92 6.16 -1.93
C GLY A 52 2.87 6.00 -0.41
N PHE A 53 3.20 4.81 0.11
CA PHE A 53 3.07 4.48 1.54
C PHE A 53 4.16 5.11 2.42
N VAL A 54 5.34 5.36 1.87
CA VAL A 54 6.45 5.99 2.61
C VAL A 54 6.19 7.50 2.81
N LYS A 55 5.50 8.15 1.87
CA LYS A 55 5.14 9.58 1.98
C LYS A 55 4.04 9.83 3.00
N GLU A 56 3.12 8.89 3.18
CA GLU A 56 1.96 9.03 4.06
C GLU A 56 2.30 9.12 5.56
N GLN A 57 3.53 8.76 5.97
CA GLN A 57 3.99 9.01 7.34
C GLN A 57 4.25 10.49 7.64
N LYS A 58 4.31 11.37 6.63
CA LYS A 58 4.48 12.83 6.81
C LYS A 58 3.18 13.64 6.68
N GLU A 59 2.19 13.13 5.98
CA GLU A 59 0.94 13.85 5.71
C GLU A 59 -0.25 12.89 5.89
N GLN A 60 -0.74 12.75 7.12
CA GLN A 60 -2.13 12.37 7.35
C GLN A 60 -3.01 13.50 6.79
N GLY A 61 -3.31 13.43 5.49
CA GLY A 61 -4.20 14.36 4.83
C GLY A 61 -3.77 14.72 3.41
N SER A 62 -4.15 13.90 2.43
CA SER A 62 -4.77 14.35 1.16
C SER A 62 -4.78 13.20 0.14
N CYS A 63 -5.81 12.35 0.17
CA CYS A 63 -6.35 11.81 -1.08
C CYS A 63 -7.27 12.90 -1.64
N LYS A 64 -6.79 13.61 -2.66
CA LYS A 64 -7.56 14.60 -3.40
C LYS A 64 -7.12 14.56 -4.86
#